data_AF-A0A0S3T6U7-F1
#
_entry.id   AF-A0A0S3T6U7-F1
#
_cell.length_a   1.000
_cell.length_b   1.000
_cell.length_c   1.000
_cell.angle_alpha   90.00
_cell.angle_beta   90.00
_cell.angle_gamma   90.00
#
_symmetry.space_group_name_H-M   'P 1'
#
loop_
_entity.id
_entity.type
_entity.pdbx_description
1 polymer ?
#
loop_
_entity_poly.entity_id
_entity_poly.type
_entity_poly.pdbx_seq_one_letter_code
_entity_poly.pdbx_strand_id
1 'polypeptide(L)' 'HVLELENIRLRQDRTLEMQPVRIEDSDTKYYKRKAVRLVKVVWDEKTSDSTWEVEDAMKDLYPHLFETPS' A
#
# COMPACT_ATOMS: atom_id res chain seq x y z
N HIS A 1 -11.93 -21.91 -15.15
CA HIS A 1 -11.71 -21.42 -13.78
C HIS A 1 -12.00 -19.93 -13.82
N VAL A 2 -13.16 -19.55 -13.31
CA VAL A 2 -13.60 -18.15 -13.23
C VAL A 2 -13.22 -17.69 -11.84
N LEU A 3 -12.37 -16.67 -11.74
CA LEU A 3 -12.05 -16.04 -10.46
C LEU A 3 -13.30 -15.28 -10.02
N GLU A 4 -14.01 -15.81 -9.01
CA GLU A 4 -15.10 -15.10 -8.32
C GLU A 4 -14.50 -13.91 -7.57
N LEU A 5 -14.57 -12.75 -8.22
CA LEU A 5 -14.16 -11.45 -7.70
C LEU A 5 -15.25 -10.91 -6.74
N GLU A 6 -15.67 -11.72 -5.75
CA GLU A 6 -16.90 -11.49 -5.00
C GLU A 6 -16.82 -10.49 -3.82
N ASN A 7 -15.77 -9.68 -3.68
CA ASN A 7 -15.73 -8.69 -2.59
C ASN A 7 -15.04 -7.36 -2.94
N ILE A 8 -15.18 -6.90 -4.19
CA ILE A 8 -14.79 -5.54 -4.54
C ILE A 8 -16.04 -4.66 -4.45
N ARG A 9 -16.23 -4.05 -3.26
CA ARG A 9 -17.06 -2.84 -3.12
C ARG A 9 -16.39 -1.73 -3.91
N LEU A 10 -16.57 -1.76 -5.23
CA LEU A 10 -16.10 -0.73 -6.14
C LEU A 10 -16.98 0.50 -5.93
N ARG A 11 -16.51 1.45 -5.11
CA ARG A 11 -17.01 2.82 -5.20
C ARG A 11 -16.73 3.29 -6.64
N GLN A 12 -17.64 4.10 -7.20
CA GLN A 12 -17.67 4.47 -8.62
C GLN A 12 -16.45 5.30 -9.10
N ASP A 13 -15.46 5.53 -8.24
CA ASP A 13 -14.17 6.17 -8.51
C ASP A 13 -13.05 5.18 -8.91
N ARG A 14 -13.34 3.87 -9.05
CA ARG A 14 -12.38 2.81 -9.46
C ARG A 14 -11.21 2.57 -8.51
N THR A 15 -11.11 3.30 -7.42
CA THR A 15 -10.15 3.05 -6.34
C THR A 15 -10.80 2.10 -5.33
N LEU A 16 -10.34 0.85 -5.31
CA LEU A 16 -10.61 -0.03 -4.18
C LEU A 16 -9.90 0.61 -2.98
N GLU A 17 -10.63 1.30 -2.10
CA GLU A 17 -10.11 1.78 -0.81
C GLU A 17 -9.83 0.56 0.09
N MET A 18 -8.81 -0.23 -0.27
CA MET A 18 -8.22 -1.16 0.67
C MET A 18 -7.59 -0.31 1.76
N GLN A 19 -8.02 -0.48 3.01
CA GLN A 19 -7.42 0.25 4.11
C GLN A 19 -6.11 -0.44 4.48
N PRO A 20 -4.95 0.23 4.27
CA PRO A 20 -3.68 -0.32 4.71
C PRO A 20 -3.64 -0.35 6.23
N VAL A 21 -3.11 -1.43 6.79
CA VAL A 21 -3.00 -1.63 8.23
C VAL A 21 -1.76 -0.95 8.76
N ARG A 22 -0.60 -1.27 8.16
CA ARG A 22 0.71 -0.77 8.58
C ARG A 22 1.72 -0.86 7.45
N ILE A 23 2.80 -0.12 7.62
CA ILE A 23 4.02 -0.33 6.86
C ILE A 23 4.88 -1.33 7.63
N GLU A 24 5.24 -2.43 6.97
CA GLU A 24 6.07 -3.48 7.55
C GLU A 24 7.56 -3.26 7.28
N ASP A 25 7.91 -2.70 6.13
CA ASP A 25 9.30 -2.55 5.69
C ASP A 25 9.45 -1.39 4.69
N SER A 26 10.69 -0.96 4.44
CA SER A 26 11.02 0.06 3.44
C SER A 26 12.31 -0.27 2.70
N ASP A 27 12.33 -0.07 1.39
CA ASP A 27 13.50 -0.27 0.53
C ASP A 27 13.70 0.93 -0.40
N THR A 28 14.95 1.22 -0.77
CA THR A 28 15.29 2.31 -1.69
C THR A 28 15.92 1.75 -2.96
N LYS A 29 15.23 1.91 -4.08
CA LYS A 29 15.73 1.50 -5.41
C LYS A 29 16.27 2.67 -6.19
N TYR A 30 17.42 2.46 -6.83
CA TYR A 30 18.09 3.47 -7.65
C TYR A 30 17.90 3.17 -9.14
N TYR A 31 17.21 4.05 -9.86
CA TYR A 31 16.99 3.96 -11.30
C TYR A 31 17.63 5.15 -12.00
N LYS A 32 18.62 4.91 -12.87
CA LYS A 32 19.24 5.93 -13.74
C LYS A 32 19.56 7.26 -13.02
N ARG A 33 20.10 7.18 -11.79
CA ARG A 33 20.44 8.28 -10.86
C ARG A 33 19.29 8.90 -10.04
N LYS A 34 18.07 8.36 -10.10
CA LYS A 34 16.99 8.71 -9.18
C LYS A 34 16.80 7.63 -8.12
N ALA A 35 16.65 8.03 -6.87
CA ALA A 35 16.25 7.14 -5.78
C ALA A 35 14.72 7.15 -5.68
N VAL A 36 14.12 5.96 -5.58
CA VAL A 36 12.70 5.77 -5.31
C VAL A 36 12.57 4.95 -4.03
N ARG A 37 11.91 5.50 -3.02
CA ARG A 37 11.58 4.78 -1.79
C ARG A 37 10.30 3.98 -2.00
N LEU A 38 10.36 2.70 -1.68
CA LEU A 38 9.24 1.78 -1.67
C LEU A 38 8.98 1.37 -0.23
N VAL A 39 7.71 1.25 0.13
CA VAL A 39 7.27 0.74 1.43
C VAL A 39 6.47 -0.52 1.23
N LYS A 40 6.69 -1.51 2.08
CA LYS A 40 5.90 -2.72 2.13
C LYS A 40 4.66 -2.44 2.97
N VAL A 41 3.52 -2.35 2.30
CA VAL A 41 2.23 -2.01 2.90
C VAL A 41 1.47 -3.31 3.15
N VAL A 42 1.06 -3.53 4.39
CA VAL A 42 0.18 -4.65 4.76
C VAL A 42 -1.26 -4.22 4.62
N TRP A 43 -2.05 -4.95 3.84
CA TRP A 43 -3.47 -4.66 3.60
C TRP A 43 -4.41 -5.51 4.46
N ASP A 44 -3.95 -6.69 4.87
CA ASP A 44 -4.69 -7.58 5.77
C ASP A 44 -3.72 -8.31 6.70
N GLU A 45 -3.92 -8.18 8.02
CA GLU A 45 -3.10 -8.85 9.03
C GLU A 45 -3.35 -10.37 9.08
N LYS A 46 -4.53 -10.83 8.70
CA LYS A 46 -4.92 -12.24 8.80
C LYS A 46 -4.27 -13.08 7.71
N THR A 47 -4.20 -12.54 6.50
CA THR A 47 -3.55 -13.19 5.35
C THR A 47 -2.09 -12.77 5.20
N SER A 48 -1.67 -11.72 5.91
CA SER A 48 -0.36 -11.08 5.75
C SER A 48 -0.16 -10.56 4.31
N ASP A 49 -1.26 -10.24 3.63
CA ASP A 49 -1.22 -9.72 2.27
C ASP A 49 -0.52 -8.36 2.27
N SER A 50 0.50 -8.25 1.44
CA SER A 50 1.34 -7.06 1.36
C SER A 50 1.78 -6.76 -0.06
N THR A 51 1.88 -5.47 -0.38
CA THR A 51 2.42 -4.99 -1.66
C THR A 51 3.53 -3.97 -1.41
N TRP A 52 4.40 -3.80 -2.40
CA TRP A 52 5.42 -2.76 -2.40
C TRP A 52 4.91 -1.54 -3.14
N GLU A 53 4.63 -0.46 -2.41
CA GLU A 53 4.09 0.79 -2.96
C GLU A 53 5.13 1.92 -2.85
N VAL A 54 4.96 2.97 -3.64
CA VAL A 54 5.84 4.16 -3.57
C VAL A 54 5.54 4.94 -2.30
N GLU A 55 6.58 5.21 -1.50
CA GLU A 55 6.45 5.90 -0.22
C GLU A 55 5.75 7.26 -0.34
N ASP A 56 6.14 8.07 -1.33
CA ASP A 56 5.57 9.40 -1.51
C ASP A 56 4.07 9.34 -1.83
N ALA A 57 3.63 8.36 -2.65
CA ALA A 57 2.21 8.15 -2.92
C ALA A 57 1.45 7.68 -1.67
N MET A 58 2.06 6.81 -0.87
CA MET A 58 1.47 6.34 0.38
C MET A 58 1.37 7.45 1.43
N LYS A 59 2.30 8.40 1.46
CA LYS A 59 2.22 9.59 2.33
C LYS A 59 1.07 10.51 1.93
N ASP A 60 0.83 10.66 0.64
CA ASP A 60 -0.27 11.49 0.14
C ASP A 60 -1.64 10.83 0.38
N LEU A 61 -1.75 9.52 0.17
CA LEU A 61 -3.01 8.78 0.32
C LEU A 61 -3.31 8.37 1.77
N TYR A 62 -2.29 7.98 2.53
CA TYR A 62 -2.41 7.39 3.86
C TYR A 62 -1.34 7.96 4.82
N PRO A 63 -1.36 9.29 5.09
CA PRO A 63 -0.36 9.94 5.93
C PRO A 63 -0.29 9.35 7.35
N HIS A 64 -1.42 8.89 7.88
CA HIS A 64 -1.54 8.27 9.20
C HIS A 64 -0.66 7.02 9.39
N LEU A 65 -0.26 6.32 8.31
CA LEU A 65 0.65 5.18 8.41
C LEU A 65 2.09 5.59 8.75
N PHE A 66 2.43 6.87 8.54
CA PHE A 66 3.75 7.43 8.78
C PHE A 66 3.81 8.28 10.05
N GLU A 67 2.68 8.47 10.72
CA GLU A 67 2.60 9.17 12.00
C GLU A 67 2.98 8.18 13.12
N THR A 68 4.27 8.11 13.47
CA THR A 68 4.70 7.40 14.68
C THR A 68 4.21 8.15 15.92
N PRO A 69 3.52 7.49 16.88
CA PRO A 69 3.21 8.12 18.14
C PRO A 69 4.52 8.43 18.88
N SER A 70 4.72 9.71 19.21
CA SER A 70 5.87 10.23 19.96
C SER A 70 5.97 9.67 21.37
#